data_AF-A0AAV9TT93-F1
#
_entry.id   AF-A0AAV9TT93-F1
#
_cell.length_a   1.000
_cell.length_b   1.000
_cell.length_c   1.000
_cell.angle_alpha   90.00
_cell.angle_beta   90.00
_cell.angle_gamma   90.00
#
_symmetry.space_group_name_H-M   'P 1'
#
loop_
_entity.id
_entity.type
_entity.pdbx_description
1 polymer ?
#
loop_
_entity_poly.entity_id
_entity_poly.type
_entity_poly.pdbx_seq_one_letter_code
_entity_poly.pdbx_strand_id
1 'polypeptide(L)'
;MGFLNGLRLSARRLLRSRGLRNLVLVFAVYTFLDALRVQRIVTGAPRHDPTRPRRTERVYIAGMHYNDAALIREHWAGAVLALVDALGRDNVFVSVYESGSWDDSKAALRALDEELERRGVRRNVVLDDRSHLEEVEAVPADGEEREGWIRTARGRREMRRIPFLARLRNLTLKDLWARGEEGEVFDKVIFLNDVVFTTEDVLALLDTNNGLYAAACSLDFSHPPSYYDTFALRDSDGQAHLMQTWPYFRSRRSREAMTAYSDAVPVRSCWNGIVAMPAAPFLAASREKGGRGRLAFRAVPDSLAEEQHLEASECCLIHVDNPLSESLGVYLNPRVRVGYSPEAYAATHPERDSWLSVWRIIVGGWEAGIRRWLTSDAVKEWVVKRRIREWEAEGEGRRERGVDCLINEGQVLVYNGWAHV
;
A
#
# COMPACT_ATOMS: atom_id res chain seq x y z
N MET A 1 -32.80 44.66 15.44
CA MET A 1 -31.40 44.91 15.87
C MET A 1 -31.10 44.58 17.35
N GLY A 2 -32.07 44.57 18.28
CA GLY A 2 -31.81 44.32 19.72
C GLY A 2 -31.38 42.90 20.10
N PHE A 3 -31.91 41.87 19.44
CA PHE A 3 -31.65 40.46 19.77
C PHE A 3 -30.20 40.02 19.45
N LEU A 4 -29.69 40.44 18.29
CA LEU A 4 -28.31 40.16 17.86
C LEU A 4 -27.27 40.88 18.74
N ASN A 5 -27.60 42.07 19.26
CA ASN A 5 -26.73 42.79 20.20
C ASN A 5 -26.73 42.15 21.61
N GLY A 6 -27.86 41.63 22.09
CA GLY A 6 -27.95 40.87 23.35
C GLY A 6 -27.14 39.57 23.31
N LEU A 7 -27.22 38.83 22.20
CA LEU A 7 -26.40 37.62 21.97
C LEU A 7 -24.90 37.95 21.94
N ARG A 8 -24.50 39.05 21.29
CA ARG A 8 -23.09 39.51 21.26
C ARG A 8 -22.56 39.88 22.65
N LEU A 9 -23.36 40.53 23.49
CA LEU A 9 -22.98 40.91 24.85
C LEU A 9 -22.90 39.68 25.77
N SER A 10 -23.84 38.74 25.66
CA SER A 10 -23.84 37.47 26.39
C SER A 10 -22.63 36.60 26.01
N ALA A 11 -22.33 36.47 24.71
CA ALA A 11 -21.15 35.77 24.23
C ALA A 11 -19.84 36.40 24.74
N ARG A 12 -19.73 37.73 24.75
CA ARG A 12 -18.58 38.44 25.32
C ARG A 12 -18.43 38.23 26.83
N ARG A 13 -19.53 38.09 27.57
CA ARG A 13 -19.55 37.81 29.01
C ARG A 13 -19.14 36.36 29.30
N LEU A 14 -19.60 35.41 28.48
CA LEU A 14 -19.24 34.00 28.53
C LEU A 14 -17.73 33.79 28.24
N LEU A 15 -17.22 34.43 27.18
CA LEU A 15 -15.80 34.45 26.79
C LEU A 15 -14.88 35.08 27.85
N ARG A 16 -15.42 35.96 28.71
CA ARG A 16 -14.70 36.57 29.84
C ARG A 16 -14.90 35.83 31.16
N SER A 17 -15.72 34.77 31.18
CA SER A 17 -15.97 34.01 32.41
C SER A 17 -14.70 33.27 32.85
N ARG A 18 -14.39 33.32 34.15
CA ARG A 18 -13.27 32.57 34.74
C ARG A 18 -13.47 31.06 34.55
N GLY A 19 -14.71 30.59 34.59
CA GLY A 19 -15.06 29.18 34.36
C GLY A 19 -14.69 28.69 32.96
N LEU A 20 -15.10 29.42 31.91
CA LEU A 20 -14.75 29.04 30.53
C LEU A 20 -13.24 29.11 30.29
N ARG A 21 -12.56 30.14 30.82
CA ARG A 21 -11.09 30.25 30.72
C ARG A 21 -10.38 29.07 31.39
N ASN A 22 -10.83 28.66 32.58
CA ASN A 22 -10.28 27.51 33.28
C ASN A 22 -10.55 26.21 32.52
N LEU A 23 -11.73 26.04 31.95
CA LEU A 23 -12.07 24.85 31.17
C LEU A 23 -11.22 24.75 29.89
N VAL A 24 -11.06 25.86 29.16
CA VAL A 24 -10.18 25.93 27.98
C VAL A 24 -8.73 25.63 28.36
N LEU A 25 -8.26 26.16 29.50
CA LEU A 25 -6.91 25.88 30.00
C LEU A 25 -6.74 24.39 30.35
N VAL A 26 -7.65 23.81 31.13
CA VAL A 26 -7.62 22.37 31.50
C VAL A 26 -7.61 21.50 30.26
N PHE A 27 -8.44 21.85 29.27
CA PHE A 27 -8.53 21.11 28.03
C PHE A 27 -7.28 21.25 27.13
N ALA A 28 -6.69 22.45 27.07
CA ALA A 28 -5.41 22.67 26.38
C ALA A 28 -4.27 21.89 27.06
N VAL A 29 -4.21 21.90 28.39
CA VAL A 29 -3.25 21.12 29.17
C VAL A 29 -3.45 19.62 28.94
N TYR A 30 -4.69 19.13 29.00
CA TYR A 30 -5.01 17.72 28.70
C TYR A 30 -4.55 17.33 27.30
N THR A 31 -4.88 18.14 26.29
CA THR A 31 -4.49 17.87 24.89
C THR A 31 -2.97 17.83 24.73
N PHE A 32 -2.26 18.74 25.39
CA PHE A 32 -0.79 18.78 25.36
C PHE A 32 -0.18 17.56 26.07
N LEU A 33 -0.69 17.19 27.25
CA LEU A 33 -0.23 16.01 27.99
C LEU A 33 -0.52 14.71 27.24
N ASP A 34 -1.68 14.60 26.59
CA ASP A 34 -2.01 13.45 25.76
C ASP A 34 -1.09 13.36 24.53
N ALA A 35 -0.79 14.49 23.89
CA ALA A 35 0.16 14.53 22.79
C ALA A 35 1.58 14.15 23.21
N LEU A 36 2.04 14.57 24.40
CA LEU A 36 3.30 14.13 24.99
C LEU A 36 3.29 12.62 25.29
N ARG A 37 2.17 12.08 25.78
CA ARG A 37 2.00 10.64 26.01
C ARG A 37 2.14 9.86 24.71
N VAL A 38 1.43 10.27 23.65
CA VAL A 38 1.52 9.62 22.32
C VAL A 38 2.94 9.74 21.76
N GLN A 39 3.56 10.93 21.83
CA GLN A 39 4.94 11.09 21.37
C GLN A 39 5.91 10.17 22.12
N ARG A 40 5.75 10.04 23.44
CA ARG A 40 6.56 9.14 24.26
C ARG A 40 6.37 7.66 23.89
N ILE A 41 5.16 7.26 23.50
CA ILE A 41 4.89 5.92 22.99
C ILE A 41 5.63 5.70 21.65
N VAL A 42 5.59 6.69 20.76
CA VAL A 42 6.27 6.62 19.45
C VAL A 42 7.79 6.55 19.61
N THR A 43 8.38 7.41 20.45
CA THR A 43 9.84 7.44 20.68
C THR A 43 10.34 6.29 21.53
N GLY A 44 9.52 5.81 22.46
CA GLY A 44 9.83 4.66 23.32
C GLY A 44 9.52 3.31 22.71
N ALA A 45 8.95 3.27 21.49
CA ALA A 45 8.66 2.02 20.82
C ALA A 45 9.96 1.24 20.58
N PRO A 46 10.00 -0.07 20.87
CA PRO A 46 11.19 -0.85 20.62
C PRO A 46 11.58 -0.74 19.15
N ARG A 47 12.84 -0.38 18.89
CA ARG A 47 13.44 -0.64 17.58
C ARG A 47 13.47 -2.14 17.37
N HIS A 48 13.37 -2.58 16.12
CA HIS A 48 13.56 -3.98 15.81
C HIS A 48 14.92 -4.44 16.32
N ASP A 49 14.92 -5.55 17.06
CA ASP A 49 16.14 -6.15 17.60
C ASP A 49 16.62 -7.21 16.60
N PRO A 50 17.68 -6.91 15.82
CA PRO A 50 18.19 -7.85 14.81
C PRO A 50 18.81 -9.10 15.45
N THR A 51 19.06 -9.10 16.77
CA THR A 51 19.58 -10.25 17.51
C THR A 51 18.48 -11.19 18.00
N ARG A 52 17.21 -10.80 17.86
CA ARG A 52 16.08 -11.65 18.24
C ARG A 52 16.11 -12.95 17.43
N PRO A 53 16.08 -14.13 18.06
CA PRO A 53 16.08 -15.39 17.33
C PRO A 53 14.87 -15.47 16.38
N ARG A 54 15.16 -15.57 15.09
CA ARG A 54 14.15 -15.77 14.04
C ARG A 54 14.09 -17.24 13.67
N ARG A 55 12.89 -17.71 13.32
CA ARG A 55 12.79 -18.98 12.61
C ARG A 55 13.42 -18.78 11.24
N THR A 56 14.21 -19.75 10.82
CA THR A 56 14.72 -19.79 9.44
C THR A 56 13.52 -19.99 8.52
N GLU A 57 13.22 -18.98 7.72
CA GLU A 57 12.13 -18.97 6.74
C GLU A 57 12.72 -18.92 5.33
N ARG A 58 12.13 -19.65 4.40
CA ARG A 58 12.45 -19.56 2.97
C ARG A 58 11.64 -18.42 2.35
N VAL A 59 12.33 -17.43 1.81
CA VAL A 59 11.73 -16.16 1.39
C VAL A 59 11.87 -15.97 -0.11
N TYR A 60 10.76 -15.66 -0.76
CA TYR A 60 10.72 -15.22 -2.14
C TYR A 60 10.61 -13.69 -2.18
N ILE A 61 11.60 -13.00 -2.74
CA ILE A 61 11.60 -11.54 -2.89
C ILE A 61 11.20 -11.21 -4.32
N ALA A 62 10.17 -10.38 -4.49
CA ALA A 62 9.63 -9.94 -5.77
C ALA A 62 9.77 -8.41 -5.90
N GLY A 63 10.41 -7.93 -6.97
CA GLY A 63 10.58 -6.50 -7.26
C GLY A 63 10.10 -6.13 -8.66
N MET A 64 9.55 -4.93 -8.81
CA MET A 64 9.18 -4.35 -10.11
C MET A 64 9.76 -2.95 -10.25
N HIS A 65 10.36 -2.67 -11.41
CA HIS A 65 11.08 -1.41 -11.65
C HIS A 65 10.71 -0.78 -13.00
N TYR A 66 10.69 0.55 -13.02
CA TYR A 66 10.47 1.37 -14.20
C TYR A 66 11.04 2.78 -13.97
N ASN A 67 12.06 3.16 -14.75
CA ASN A 67 12.68 4.49 -14.74
C ASN A 67 13.21 4.97 -13.36
N ASP A 68 13.93 4.10 -12.66
CA ASP A 68 14.44 4.33 -11.31
C ASP A 68 15.92 3.98 -11.14
N ALA A 69 16.73 4.16 -12.19
CA ALA A 69 18.14 3.74 -12.23
C ALA A 69 18.97 4.26 -11.06
N ALA A 70 18.80 5.54 -10.70
CA ALA A 70 19.54 6.17 -9.61
C ALA A 70 19.18 5.53 -8.26
N LEU A 71 17.88 5.32 -8.02
CA LEU A 71 17.40 4.67 -6.80
C LEU A 71 17.93 3.23 -6.69
N ILE A 72 17.91 2.48 -7.80
CA ILE A 72 18.43 1.11 -7.85
C ILE A 72 19.91 1.09 -7.46
N ARG A 73 20.73 1.91 -8.12
CA ARG A 73 22.19 1.92 -7.92
C ARG A 73 22.59 2.38 -6.52
N GLU A 74 21.94 3.42 -6.02
CA GLU A 74 22.39 4.12 -4.80
C GLU A 74 21.80 3.53 -3.52
N HIS A 75 20.62 2.91 -3.60
CA HIS A 75 19.87 2.50 -2.41
C HIS A 75 19.30 1.08 -2.49
N TRP A 76 18.51 0.77 -3.53
CA TRP A 76 17.69 -0.44 -3.54
C TRP A 76 18.52 -1.72 -3.70
N ALA A 77 19.46 -1.76 -4.67
CA ALA A 77 20.27 -2.94 -4.93
C ALA A 77 21.13 -3.32 -3.71
N GLY A 78 21.76 -2.33 -3.07
CA GLY A 78 22.53 -2.54 -1.84
C GLY A 78 21.68 -3.06 -0.69
N ALA A 79 20.46 -2.52 -0.51
CA ALA A 79 19.53 -2.95 0.52
C ALA A 79 19.04 -4.40 0.30
N VAL A 80 18.76 -4.80 -0.95
CA VAL A 80 18.42 -6.19 -1.30
C VAL A 80 19.57 -7.13 -0.98
N LEU A 81 20.80 -6.79 -1.35
CA LEU A 81 21.98 -7.62 -1.06
C LEU A 81 22.19 -7.80 0.45
N ALA A 82 22.05 -6.73 1.24
CA ALA A 82 22.13 -6.79 2.70
C ALA A 82 21.01 -7.65 3.31
N LEU A 83 19.79 -7.52 2.79
CA LEU A 83 18.65 -8.33 3.24
C LEU A 83 18.86 -9.82 2.93
N VAL A 84 19.35 -10.14 1.74
CA VAL A 84 19.68 -11.51 1.35
C VAL A 84 20.75 -12.11 2.27
N ASP A 85 21.79 -11.35 2.61
CA ASP A 85 22.81 -11.80 3.55
C ASP A 85 22.21 -12.04 4.96
N ALA A 86 21.30 -11.18 5.42
CA ALA A 86 20.67 -11.30 6.74
C ALA A 86 19.66 -12.47 6.84
N LEU A 87 18.92 -12.76 5.77
CA LEU A 87 17.99 -13.90 5.72
C LEU A 87 18.71 -15.24 5.47
N GLY A 88 19.95 -15.18 4.98
CA GLY A 88 20.73 -16.33 4.56
C GLY A 88 20.49 -16.66 3.10
N ARG A 89 21.56 -16.65 2.31
CA ARG A 89 21.54 -16.76 0.84
C ARG A 89 20.80 -17.99 0.32
N ASP A 90 20.96 -19.13 1.00
CA ASP A 90 20.32 -20.40 0.61
C ASP A 90 18.79 -20.39 0.82
N ASN A 91 18.31 -19.52 1.70
CA ASN A 91 16.90 -19.40 2.05
C ASN A 91 16.15 -18.41 1.14
N VAL A 92 16.84 -17.68 0.27
CA VAL A 92 16.24 -16.60 -0.51
C VAL A 92 16.21 -16.94 -2.00
N PHE A 93 15.11 -16.55 -2.65
CA PHE A 93 15.02 -16.43 -4.09
C PHE A 93 14.65 -14.99 -4.46
N VAL A 94 15.35 -14.37 -5.42
CA VAL A 94 15.11 -12.98 -5.84
C VAL A 94 14.56 -12.94 -7.27
N SER A 95 13.32 -12.47 -7.46
CA SER A 95 12.70 -12.26 -8.77
C SER A 95 12.47 -10.77 -9.01
N VAL A 96 13.03 -10.24 -10.10
CA VAL A 96 12.90 -8.83 -10.46
C VAL A 96 12.43 -8.72 -11.89
N TYR A 97 11.44 -7.86 -12.14
CA TYR A 97 10.96 -7.54 -13.47
C TYR A 97 11.09 -6.05 -13.75
N GLU A 98 11.75 -5.71 -14.84
CA GLU A 98 11.90 -4.35 -15.35
C GLU A 98 10.95 -4.17 -16.54
N SER A 99 10.06 -3.17 -16.50
CA SER A 99 8.99 -2.99 -17.47
C SER A 99 9.25 -1.90 -18.51
N GLY A 100 10.35 -2.00 -19.26
CA GLY A 100 10.58 -1.17 -20.46
C GLY A 100 11.07 0.25 -20.18
N SER A 101 12.03 0.39 -19.26
CA SER A 101 12.64 1.66 -18.87
C SER A 101 13.40 2.34 -20.00
N TRP A 102 13.46 3.66 -19.90
CA TRP A 102 14.08 4.57 -20.87
C TRP A 102 15.44 5.09 -20.37
N ASP A 103 15.70 4.92 -19.07
CA ASP A 103 16.93 5.28 -18.40
C ASP A 103 17.85 4.04 -18.20
N ASP A 104 18.87 4.21 -17.37
CA ASP A 104 19.85 3.15 -17.09
C ASP A 104 19.36 2.07 -16.11
N SER A 105 18.05 1.94 -15.86
CA SER A 105 17.50 0.95 -14.91
C SER A 105 17.88 -0.47 -15.30
N LYS A 106 17.80 -0.79 -16.61
CA LYS A 106 18.25 -2.07 -17.15
C LYS A 106 19.72 -2.36 -16.82
N ALA A 107 20.59 -1.37 -16.97
CA ALA A 107 22.01 -1.52 -16.65
C ALA A 107 22.26 -1.67 -15.15
N ALA A 108 21.50 -0.95 -14.30
CA ALA A 108 21.58 -1.08 -12.86
C ALA A 108 21.14 -2.48 -12.38
N LEU A 109 20.06 -3.01 -12.95
CA LEU A 109 19.56 -4.34 -12.63
C LEU A 109 20.45 -5.47 -13.14
N ARG A 110 21.12 -5.32 -14.29
CA ARG A 110 22.18 -6.26 -14.72
C ARG A 110 23.32 -6.33 -13.71
N ALA A 111 23.75 -5.19 -13.18
CA ALA A 111 24.80 -5.17 -12.17
C ALA A 111 24.36 -5.86 -10.86
N LEU A 112 23.10 -5.69 -10.45
CA LEU A 112 22.54 -6.44 -9.31
C LEU A 112 22.48 -7.95 -9.61
N ASP A 113 22.07 -8.33 -10.83
CA ASP A 113 22.00 -9.72 -11.26
C ASP A 113 23.38 -10.40 -11.17
N GLU A 114 24.42 -9.81 -11.75
CA GLU A 114 25.80 -10.30 -11.67
C GLU A 114 26.29 -10.43 -10.21
N GLU A 115 25.94 -9.47 -9.36
CA GLU A 115 26.33 -9.46 -7.96
C GLU A 115 25.64 -10.54 -7.13
N LEU A 116 24.34 -10.80 -7.39
CA LEU A 116 23.60 -11.91 -6.80
C LEU A 116 24.19 -13.26 -7.26
N GLU A 117 24.60 -13.38 -8.54
CA GLU A 117 25.28 -14.58 -9.06
C GLU A 117 26.56 -14.88 -8.33
N ARG A 118 27.41 -13.86 -8.20
CA ARG A 118 28.71 -13.95 -7.55
C ARG A 118 28.59 -14.38 -6.09
N ARG A 119 27.46 -14.07 -5.46
CA ARG A 119 27.13 -14.48 -4.09
C ARG A 119 26.48 -15.85 -3.98
N GLY A 120 26.16 -16.51 -5.10
CA GLY A 120 25.48 -17.80 -5.16
C GLY A 120 23.99 -17.72 -4.83
N VAL A 121 23.37 -16.56 -4.98
CA VAL A 121 21.95 -16.35 -4.67
C VAL A 121 21.09 -16.77 -5.86
N ARG A 122 20.06 -17.58 -5.60
CA ARG A 122 19.11 -18.00 -6.63
C ARG A 122 18.22 -16.82 -7.01
N ARG A 123 18.10 -16.55 -8.31
CA ARG A 123 17.42 -15.36 -8.80
C ARG A 123 16.86 -15.52 -10.21
N ASN A 124 16.04 -14.57 -10.61
CA ASN A 124 15.64 -14.30 -11.99
C ASN A 124 15.45 -12.79 -12.17
N VAL A 125 16.23 -12.15 -13.04
CA VAL A 125 16.10 -10.73 -13.36
C VAL A 125 15.73 -10.60 -14.83
N VAL A 126 14.48 -10.20 -15.09
CA VAL A 126 13.92 -10.05 -16.43
C VAL A 126 13.94 -8.57 -16.83
N LEU A 127 14.53 -8.28 -17.98
CA LEU A 127 14.60 -6.95 -18.57
C LEU A 127 13.76 -6.94 -19.85
N ASP A 128 12.62 -6.25 -19.82
CA ASP A 128 11.70 -6.25 -20.96
C ASP A 128 12.25 -5.36 -22.09
N ASP A 129 12.44 -5.92 -23.27
CA ASP A 129 12.88 -5.15 -24.45
C ASP A 129 11.79 -4.22 -24.97
N ARG A 130 10.53 -4.55 -24.69
CA ARG A 130 9.40 -3.72 -25.11
C ARG A 130 9.33 -2.47 -24.24
N SER A 131 9.33 -1.31 -24.89
CA SER A 131 9.20 -0.02 -24.22
C SER A 131 7.77 0.25 -23.75
N HIS A 132 7.65 1.09 -22.73
CA HIS A 132 6.33 1.56 -22.26
C HIS A 132 5.54 2.28 -23.37
N LEU A 133 6.21 2.95 -24.30
CA LEU A 133 5.56 3.57 -25.46
C LEU A 133 4.93 2.52 -26.38
N GLU A 134 5.65 1.45 -26.70
CA GLU A 134 5.13 0.36 -27.53
C GLU A 134 3.99 -0.41 -26.86
N GLU A 135 3.91 -0.42 -25.53
CA GLU A 135 2.73 -0.91 -24.80
C GLU A 135 1.52 0.00 -25.05
N VAL A 136 1.68 1.32 -24.90
CA VAL A 136 0.62 2.32 -25.07
C VAL A 136 0.16 2.46 -26.53
N GLU A 137 1.07 2.32 -27.49
CA GLU A 137 0.78 2.49 -28.92
C GLU A 137 0.25 1.22 -29.59
N ALA A 138 0.30 0.06 -28.92
CA ALA A 138 -0.23 -1.20 -29.44
C ALA A 138 -1.76 -1.31 -29.33
N VAL A 139 -2.45 -0.28 -29.82
CA VAL A 139 -3.91 -0.19 -29.85
C VAL A 139 -4.48 -1.36 -30.66
N PRO A 140 -5.42 -2.14 -30.12
CA PRO A 140 -6.08 -3.23 -30.85
C PRO A 140 -6.80 -2.72 -32.10
N ALA A 141 -6.89 -3.57 -33.12
CA ALA A 141 -7.65 -3.23 -34.32
C ALA A 141 -9.15 -3.00 -34.01
N ASP A 142 -9.86 -2.29 -34.88
CA ASP A 142 -11.29 -2.09 -34.74
C ASP A 142 -12.04 -3.44 -34.70
N GLY A 143 -12.81 -3.65 -33.63
CA GLY A 143 -13.52 -4.91 -33.38
C GLY A 143 -12.70 -6.01 -32.69
N GLU A 144 -11.39 -5.83 -32.51
CA GLU A 144 -10.57 -6.77 -31.73
C GLU A 144 -10.80 -6.54 -30.23
N GLU A 145 -11.33 -7.51 -29.52
CA GLU A 145 -11.37 -7.47 -28.05
C GLU A 145 -10.01 -7.86 -27.49
N ARG A 146 -9.43 -6.99 -26.66
CA ARG A 146 -8.17 -7.25 -25.96
C ARG A 146 -8.30 -6.84 -24.51
N GLU A 147 -7.98 -7.76 -23.60
CA GLU A 147 -8.06 -7.53 -22.16
C GLU A 147 -7.27 -6.29 -21.76
N GLY A 148 -7.89 -5.47 -20.91
CA GLY A 148 -7.33 -4.22 -20.41
C GLY A 148 -7.45 -3.04 -21.38
N TRP A 149 -8.09 -3.18 -22.54
CA TRP A 149 -8.36 -2.07 -23.46
C TRP A 149 -9.83 -1.71 -23.47
N ILE A 150 -10.14 -0.46 -23.10
CA ILE A 150 -11.53 0.05 -23.06
C ILE A 150 -11.68 1.31 -23.90
N ARG A 151 -12.91 1.60 -24.34
CA ARG A 151 -13.26 2.89 -24.93
C ARG A 151 -13.55 3.87 -23.79
N THR A 152 -12.72 4.91 -23.67
CA THR A 152 -12.90 5.93 -22.64
C THR A 152 -13.90 7.00 -23.07
N ALA A 153 -14.29 7.88 -22.13
CA ALA A 153 -15.12 9.04 -22.42
C ALA A 153 -14.51 9.99 -23.48
N ARG A 154 -13.19 9.88 -23.74
CA ARG A 154 -12.48 10.61 -24.80
C ARG A 154 -12.72 10.04 -26.20
N GLY A 155 -13.50 8.96 -26.33
CA GLY A 155 -13.86 8.33 -27.60
C GLY A 155 -12.74 7.52 -28.25
N ARG A 156 -11.64 7.28 -27.53
CA ARG A 156 -10.48 6.49 -27.98
C ARG A 156 -10.41 5.18 -27.21
N ARG A 157 -9.78 4.17 -27.81
CA ARG A 157 -9.37 2.94 -27.10
C ARG A 157 -8.06 3.19 -26.39
N GLU A 158 -8.04 2.95 -25.08
CA GLU A 158 -6.90 3.23 -24.23
C GLU A 158 -6.68 2.05 -23.28
N MET A 159 -5.40 1.71 -23.03
CA MET A 159 -5.04 0.63 -22.12
C MET A 159 -5.24 1.09 -20.67
N ARG A 160 -5.97 0.30 -19.89
CA ARG A 160 -6.15 0.49 -18.45
C ARG A 160 -4.85 0.22 -17.70
N ARG A 161 -4.58 1.05 -16.70
CA ARG A 161 -3.38 0.96 -15.85
C ARG A 161 -3.37 -0.31 -14.99
N ILE A 162 -4.50 -0.66 -14.38
CA ILE A 162 -4.52 -1.75 -13.37
C ILE A 162 -4.32 -3.14 -13.98
N PRO A 163 -4.97 -3.53 -15.09
CA PRO A 163 -4.65 -4.79 -15.75
C PRO A 163 -3.18 -4.92 -16.15
N PHE A 164 -2.57 -3.82 -16.60
CA PHE A 164 -1.13 -3.77 -16.88
C PHE A 164 -0.29 -4.04 -15.63
N LEU A 165 -0.53 -3.33 -14.51
CA LEU A 165 0.21 -3.55 -13.27
C LEU A 165 0.00 -4.96 -12.68
N ALA A 166 -1.23 -5.47 -12.71
CA ALA A 166 -1.55 -6.82 -12.26
C ALA A 166 -0.78 -7.87 -13.07
N ARG A 167 -0.69 -7.69 -14.41
CA ARG A 167 0.10 -8.54 -15.29
C ARG A 167 1.58 -8.53 -14.88
N LEU A 168 2.18 -7.35 -14.71
CA LEU A 168 3.58 -7.23 -14.33
C LEU A 168 3.88 -7.89 -12.96
N ARG A 169 3.01 -7.69 -11.96
CA ARG A 169 3.16 -8.34 -10.65
C ARG A 169 3.03 -9.85 -10.72
N ASN A 170 2.22 -10.37 -11.63
CA ASN A 170 2.15 -11.81 -11.87
C ASN A 170 3.38 -12.35 -12.59
N LEU A 171 4.07 -11.55 -13.41
CA LEU A 171 5.32 -11.97 -14.05
C LEU A 171 6.42 -12.22 -13.02
N THR A 172 6.50 -11.40 -11.96
CA THR A 172 7.46 -11.63 -10.85
C THR A 172 7.12 -12.85 -10.00
N LEU A 173 5.94 -13.45 -10.14
CA LEU A 173 5.52 -14.66 -9.40
C LEU A 173 5.69 -15.95 -10.21
N LYS A 174 6.06 -15.87 -11.49
CA LYS A 174 6.19 -17.06 -12.35
C LYS A 174 7.21 -18.07 -11.81
N ASP A 175 8.34 -17.61 -11.29
CA ASP A 175 9.36 -18.51 -10.73
C ASP A 175 8.89 -19.14 -9.42
N LEU A 176 8.16 -18.39 -8.58
CA LEU A 176 7.54 -18.95 -7.36
C LEU A 176 6.62 -20.11 -7.72
N TRP A 177 5.79 -19.93 -8.74
CA TRP A 177 4.86 -20.93 -9.23
C TRP A 177 5.56 -22.15 -9.82
N ALA A 178 6.52 -21.95 -10.72
CA ALA A 178 7.26 -23.04 -11.35
C ALA A 178 8.01 -23.87 -10.29
N ARG A 179 8.68 -23.22 -9.36
CA ARG A 179 9.40 -23.88 -8.25
C ARG A 179 8.46 -24.60 -7.30
N GLY A 180 7.30 -24.01 -7.01
CA GLY A 180 6.25 -24.66 -6.24
C GLY A 180 5.76 -25.95 -6.88
N GLU A 181 5.60 -25.95 -8.20
CA GLU A 181 5.23 -27.14 -8.99
C GLU A 181 6.34 -28.20 -8.98
N GLU A 182 7.61 -27.79 -8.86
CA GLU A 182 8.77 -28.66 -8.63
C GLU A 182 8.90 -29.15 -7.17
N GLY A 183 7.99 -28.76 -6.28
CA GLY A 183 7.96 -29.16 -4.88
C GLY A 183 8.79 -28.28 -3.94
N GLU A 184 9.28 -27.13 -4.42
CA GLU A 184 9.98 -26.18 -3.57
C GLU A 184 9.00 -25.43 -2.64
N VAL A 185 9.33 -25.41 -1.35
CA VAL A 185 8.53 -24.70 -0.35
C VAL A 185 9.11 -23.32 -0.06
N PHE A 186 8.25 -22.31 -0.04
CA PHE A 186 8.53 -20.97 0.49
C PHE A 186 7.59 -20.67 1.65
N ASP A 187 8.06 -19.96 2.66
CA ASP A 187 7.26 -19.55 3.81
C ASP A 187 6.62 -18.18 3.56
N LYS A 188 7.39 -17.25 2.98
CA LYS A 188 6.97 -15.85 2.77
C LYS A 188 7.28 -15.38 1.35
N VAL A 189 6.43 -14.50 0.84
CA VAL A 189 6.68 -13.65 -0.32
C VAL A 189 6.80 -12.22 0.17
N ILE A 190 7.88 -11.53 -0.21
CA ILE A 190 8.10 -10.11 0.07
C ILE A 190 8.05 -9.38 -1.26
N PHE A 191 7.14 -8.42 -1.38
CA PHE A 191 7.07 -7.53 -2.51
C PHE A 191 7.75 -6.21 -2.15
N LEU A 192 8.73 -5.82 -2.95
CA LEU A 192 9.49 -4.57 -2.82
C LEU A 192 9.15 -3.66 -4.00
N ASN A 193 8.61 -2.47 -3.72
CA ASN A 193 8.59 -1.39 -4.69
C ASN A 193 9.99 -0.76 -4.83
N ASP A 194 10.09 0.20 -5.75
CA ASP A 194 11.14 1.19 -5.93
C ASP A 194 11.18 2.21 -4.77
N VAL A 195 11.51 1.72 -3.57
CA VAL A 195 11.65 2.55 -2.35
C VAL A 195 13.02 2.39 -1.69
N VAL A 196 13.46 3.41 -0.96
CA VAL A 196 14.57 3.33 0.00
C VAL A 196 14.08 2.62 1.26
N PHE A 197 14.80 1.58 1.66
CA PHE A 197 14.54 0.77 2.86
C PHE A 197 15.85 0.20 3.42
N THR A 198 15.78 -0.30 4.66
CA THR A 198 16.88 -1.01 5.33
C THR A 198 16.54 -2.47 5.60
N THR A 199 17.55 -3.29 5.92
CA THR A 199 17.31 -4.68 6.33
C THR A 199 16.42 -4.73 7.57
N GLU A 200 16.64 -3.82 8.53
CA GLU A 200 15.86 -3.68 9.75
C GLU A 200 14.38 -3.39 9.47
N ASP A 201 14.07 -2.58 8.46
CA ASP A 201 12.68 -2.31 8.04
C ASP A 201 11.96 -3.59 7.64
N VAL A 202 12.59 -4.40 6.78
CA VAL A 202 11.99 -5.63 6.27
C VAL A 202 11.91 -6.69 7.37
N LEU A 203 12.94 -6.82 8.20
CA LEU A 203 12.92 -7.75 9.33
C LEU A 203 11.83 -7.36 10.35
N ALA A 204 11.65 -6.06 10.62
CA ALA A 204 10.57 -5.55 11.46
C ALA A 204 9.19 -5.81 10.86
N LEU A 205 9.06 -5.69 9.53
CA LEU A 205 7.82 -5.96 8.82
C LEU A 205 7.45 -7.45 8.89
N LEU A 206 8.42 -8.33 8.70
CA LEU A 206 8.21 -9.76 8.80
C LEU A 206 7.76 -10.18 10.20
N ASP A 207 8.20 -9.45 11.24
CA ASP A 207 7.86 -9.69 12.65
C ASP A 207 6.53 -9.06 13.09
N THR A 208 5.87 -8.28 12.23
CA THR A 208 4.56 -7.68 12.53
C THR A 208 3.61 -8.71 13.12
N ASN A 209 2.94 -8.36 14.22
CA ASN A 209 2.00 -9.26 14.90
C ASN A 209 2.63 -10.64 15.25
N ASN A 210 3.90 -10.64 15.65
CA ASN A 210 4.70 -11.85 15.93
C ASN A 210 4.81 -12.81 14.72
N GLY A 211 4.79 -12.28 13.50
CA GLY A 211 4.87 -13.07 12.27
C GLY A 211 3.56 -13.70 11.80
N LEU A 212 2.46 -13.46 12.53
CA LEU A 212 1.13 -14.04 12.26
C LEU A 212 0.23 -13.03 11.55
N TYR A 213 0.15 -13.11 10.23
CA TYR A 213 -0.69 -12.24 9.40
C TYR A 213 -0.96 -12.89 8.04
N ALA A 214 -2.01 -12.42 7.37
CA ALA A 214 -2.23 -12.69 5.95
C ALA A 214 -1.39 -11.75 5.08
N ALA A 215 -1.21 -10.51 5.53
CA ALA A 215 -0.28 -9.55 4.94
C ALA A 215 0.15 -8.50 5.98
N ALA A 216 1.41 -8.09 5.91
CA ALA A 216 1.97 -6.98 6.66
C ALA A 216 2.56 -5.96 5.67
N CYS A 217 2.15 -4.69 5.76
CA CYS A 217 2.63 -3.62 4.88
C CYS A 217 3.39 -2.52 5.64
N SER A 218 4.40 -1.93 5.01
CA SER A 218 5.05 -0.71 5.48
C SER A 218 4.16 0.52 5.29
N LEU A 219 4.65 1.70 5.66
CA LEU A 219 4.06 3.00 5.30
C LEU A 219 5.02 3.75 4.36
N ASP A 220 4.53 4.22 3.22
CA ASP A 220 5.36 4.86 2.20
C ASP A 220 5.20 6.38 2.13
N PHE A 221 6.30 7.06 1.79
CA PHE A 221 6.34 8.50 1.67
C PHE A 221 7.06 8.94 0.40
N SER A 222 6.40 9.78 -0.38
CA SER A 222 7.03 10.55 -1.46
C SER A 222 7.27 11.99 -0.99
N HIS A 223 6.29 12.59 -0.30
CA HIS A 223 6.37 13.96 0.22
C HIS A 223 5.91 14.00 1.69
N PRO A 224 6.77 13.59 2.65
CA PRO A 224 6.47 13.67 4.08
C PRO A 224 5.97 15.07 4.48
N PRO A 225 4.98 15.18 5.40
CA PRO A 225 4.44 14.12 6.26
C PRO A 225 3.27 13.33 5.66
N SER A 226 2.93 13.58 4.39
CA SER A 226 1.85 12.87 3.71
C SER A 226 2.32 11.51 3.23
N TYR A 227 1.59 10.45 3.59
CA TYR A 227 1.85 9.12 3.03
C TYR A 227 1.35 9.04 1.57
N TYR A 228 1.97 8.18 0.77
CA TYR A 228 1.80 8.17 -0.68
C TYR A 228 0.64 7.28 -1.16
N ASP A 229 0.65 5.98 -0.84
CA ASP A 229 -0.27 5.01 -1.45
C ASP A 229 -1.66 5.03 -0.81
N THR A 230 -2.44 6.03 -1.25
CA THR A 230 -3.84 6.24 -0.85
C THR A 230 -4.83 5.33 -1.56
N PHE A 231 -4.41 4.63 -2.63
CA PHE A 231 -5.32 3.84 -3.46
C PHE A 231 -5.50 2.44 -2.88
N ALA A 232 -4.42 1.78 -2.45
CA ALA A 232 -4.50 0.44 -1.88
C ALA A 232 -4.94 0.44 -0.40
N LEU A 233 -4.63 1.49 0.36
CA LEU A 233 -4.88 1.53 1.80
C LEU A 233 -6.38 1.70 2.11
N ARG A 234 -6.97 0.68 2.75
CA ARG A 234 -8.33 0.69 3.28
C ARG A 234 -8.32 0.35 4.74
N ASP A 235 -8.98 1.16 5.55
CA ASP A 235 -9.01 0.96 6.99
C ASP A 235 -9.78 -0.31 7.39
N SER A 236 -9.84 -0.62 8.69
CA SER A 236 -10.47 -1.86 9.16
C SER A 236 -11.96 -2.01 8.84
N ASP A 237 -12.65 -0.91 8.51
CA ASP A 237 -14.06 -0.92 8.08
C ASP A 237 -14.19 -0.91 6.54
N GLY A 238 -13.08 -1.06 5.80
CA GLY A 238 -13.03 -1.03 4.34
C GLY A 238 -13.02 0.37 3.73
N GLN A 239 -12.92 1.42 4.55
CA GLN A 239 -13.02 2.80 4.08
C GLN A 239 -11.67 3.31 3.61
N ALA A 240 -11.69 4.24 2.64
CA ALA A 240 -10.50 5.01 2.30
C ALA A 240 -10.00 5.78 3.53
N HIS A 241 -8.73 6.17 3.50
CA HIS A 241 -8.14 7.00 4.54
C HIS A 241 -8.95 8.30 4.80
N LEU A 242 -8.96 8.76 6.05
CA LEU A 242 -9.58 10.02 6.45
C LEU A 242 -8.72 11.23 6.04
N MET A 243 -7.41 11.09 6.13
CA MET A 243 -6.40 12.10 5.79
C MET A 243 -5.03 11.48 5.52
N GLN A 244 -4.15 12.17 4.79
CA GLN A 244 -2.82 11.68 4.45
C GLN A 244 -1.76 11.88 5.53
N THR A 245 -2.09 12.55 6.63
CA THR A 245 -1.19 12.71 7.78
C THR A 245 -1.73 11.94 8.98
N TRP A 246 -0.85 11.61 9.93
CA TRP A 246 -1.24 10.91 11.16
C TRP A 246 -2.46 11.60 11.83
N PRO A 247 -3.48 10.85 12.28
CA PRO A 247 -3.54 9.39 12.45
C PRO A 247 -4.20 8.59 11.30
N TYR A 248 -4.35 9.18 10.10
CA TYR A 248 -4.79 8.55 8.84
C TYR A 248 -6.22 8.00 8.76
N PHE A 249 -6.73 7.30 9.78
CA PHE A 249 -7.90 6.43 9.67
C PHE A 249 -9.20 7.00 10.23
N ARG A 250 -10.31 6.57 9.62
CA ARG A 250 -11.67 6.87 10.08
C ARG A 250 -12.15 5.81 11.09
N SER A 251 -12.01 4.54 10.75
CA SER A 251 -12.41 3.40 11.56
C SER A 251 -11.78 3.45 12.96
N ARG A 252 -12.57 3.05 13.94
CA ARG A 252 -12.16 3.12 15.34
C ARG A 252 -10.97 2.18 15.62
N ARG A 253 -11.03 0.95 15.09
CA ARG A 253 -10.03 -0.09 15.36
C ARG A 253 -8.66 0.27 14.78
N SER A 254 -8.59 0.70 13.51
CA SER A 254 -7.32 1.17 12.93
C SER A 254 -6.79 2.40 13.65
N ARG A 255 -7.65 3.37 13.98
CA ARG A 255 -7.23 4.62 14.65
C ARG A 255 -6.68 4.39 16.07
N GLU A 256 -7.34 3.56 16.87
CA GLU A 256 -6.90 3.24 18.22
C GLU A 256 -5.54 2.51 18.19
N ALA A 257 -5.37 1.54 17.29
CA ALA A 257 -4.09 0.85 17.11
C ALA A 257 -2.97 1.78 16.60
N MET A 258 -3.29 2.69 15.66
CA MET A 258 -2.34 3.69 15.15
C MET A 258 -1.91 4.69 16.25
N THR A 259 -2.84 5.11 17.11
CA THR A 259 -2.54 6.03 18.22
C THR A 259 -1.75 5.32 19.34
N ALA A 260 -1.98 4.03 19.52
CA ALA A 260 -1.18 3.19 20.40
C ALA A 260 0.19 2.82 19.79
N TYR A 261 0.47 3.21 18.55
CA TYR A 261 1.68 2.88 17.79
C TYR A 261 1.99 1.37 17.81
N SER A 262 0.92 0.57 17.69
CA SER A 262 1.01 -0.87 17.51
C SER A 262 1.75 -1.17 16.19
N ASP A 263 2.59 -2.20 16.19
CA ASP A 263 3.22 -2.76 14.99
C ASP A 263 2.23 -3.46 14.05
N ALA A 264 0.99 -3.66 14.50
CA ALA A 264 -0.06 -4.39 13.79
C ALA A 264 -1.36 -3.57 13.76
N VAL A 265 -1.39 -2.49 12.97
CA VAL A 265 -2.59 -1.69 12.79
C VAL A 265 -3.53 -2.40 11.83
N PRO A 266 -4.71 -2.88 12.26
CA PRO A 266 -5.59 -3.69 11.42
C PRO A 266 -6.19 -2.83 10.32
N VAL A 267 -6.16 -3.34 9.10
CA VAL A 267 -6.67 -2.71 7.88
C VAL A 267 -7.37 -3.76 7.02
N ARG A 268 -8.17 -3.34 6.05
CA ARG A 268 -8.76 -4.26 5.06
C ARG A 268 -7.78 -4.57 3.92
N SER A 269 -6.94 -3.60 3.59
CA SER A 269 -5.89 -3.72 2.57
C SER A 269 -4.82 -2.65 2.76
N CYS A 270 -3.61 -2.93 2.30
CA CYS A 270 -2.48 -2.00 2.26
C CYS A 270 -1.46 -2.44 1.20
N TRP A 271 -0.56 -1.55 0.79
CA TRP A 271 0.60 -1.94 -0.01
C TRP A 271 1.82 -1.09 0.34
N ASN A 272 1.73 0.22 0.16
CA ASN A 272 2.54 1.21 0.86
C ASN A 272 4.06 0.93 0.87
N GLY A 273 4.60 0.52 -0.28
CA GLY A 273 6.04 0.36 -0.54
C GLY A 273 6.56 -1.08 -0.41
N ILE A 274 6.34 -1.73 0.74
CA ILE A 274 6.78 -3.10 1.00
C ILE A 274 5.64 -3.91 1.62
N VAL A 275 5.42 -5.12 1.12
CA VAL A 275 4.44 -6.06 1.67
C VAL A 275 5.03 -7.44 1.86
N ALA A 276 4.81 -8.05 3.02
CA ALA A 276 5.10 -9.45 3.29
C ALA A 276 3.81 -10.26 3.42
N MET A 277 3.74 -11.41 2.74
CA MET A 277 2.60 -12.34 2.79
C MET A 277 3.09 -13.78 2.96
N PRO A 278 2.31 -14.69 3.58
CA PRO A 278 2.56 -16.13 3.49
C PRO A 278 2.58 -16.58 2.02
N ALA A 279 3.51 -17.46 1.64
CA ALA A 279 3.62 -17.93 0.26
C ALA A 279 2.57 -18.99 -0.10
N ALA A 280 2.04 -19.72 0.89
CA ALA A 280 1.12 -20.84 0.66
C ALA A 280 -0.08 -20.52 -0.25
N PRO A 281 -0.79 -19.37 -0.13
CA PRO A 281 -1.87 -19.02 -1.05
C PRO A 281 -1.44 -18.89 -2.52
N PHE A 282 -0.21 -18.45 -2.78
CA PHE A 282 0.34 -18.31 -4.13
C PHE A 282 0.76 -19.66 -4.74
N LEU A 283 1.03 -20.65 -3.88
CA LEU A 283 1.48 -22.00 -4.26
C LEU A 283 0.33 -23.02 -4.34
N ALA A 284 -0.89 -22.64 -3.97
CA ALA A 284 -2.05 -23.54 -3.99
C ALA A 284 -2.31 -24.10 -5.40
N ALA A 285 -2.45 -25.42 -5.51
CA ALA A 285 -2.67 -26.08 -6.80
C ALA A 285 -4.00 -25.60 -7.43
N SER A 286 -3.95 -25.27 -8.72
CA SER A 286 -5.05 -24.68 -9.51
C SER A 286 -6.25 -25.61 -9.76
N ARG A 287 -6.48 -26.67 -8.97
CA ARG A 287 -7.20 -27.87 -9.43
C ARG A 287 -8.33 -28.43 -8.57
N GLU A 288 -8.91 -27.69 -7.64
CA GLU A 288 -10.21 -28.10 -7.11
C GLU A 288 -11.34 -27.53 -7.97
N LYS A 289 -12.17 -28.41 -8.54
CA LYS A 289 -13.45 -28.04 -9.16
C LYS A 289 -14.29 -27.33 -8.09
N GLY A 290 -14.37 -26.00 -8.19
CA GLY A 290 -15.07 -25.14 -7.22
C GLY A 290 -14.18 -24.51 -6.13
N GLY A 291 -12.89 -24.80 -6.10
CA GLY A 291 -11.92 -24.14 -5.23
C GLY A 291 -11.42 -22.82 -5.81
N ARG A 292 -10.98 -21.88 -4.96
CA ARG A 292 -10.26 -20.68 -5.41
C ARG A 292 -8.92 -21.14 -6.01
N GLY A 293 -8.58 -20.65 -7.20
CA GLY A 293 -7.27 -20.90 -7.81
C GLY A 293 -6.12 -20.30 -7.00
N ARG A 294 -4.87 -20.52 -7.46
CA ARG A 294 -3.69 -19.91 -6.87
C ARG A 294 -3.88 -18.40 -6.75
N LEU A 295 -3.43 -17.81 -5.63
CA LEU A 295 -3.50 -16.36 -5.43
C LEU A 295 -2.64 -15.67 -6.50
N ALA A 296 -3.23 -14.68 -7.18
CA ALA A 296 -2.60 -13.90 -8.23
C ALA A 296 -3.20 -12.50 -8.25
N PHE A 297 -2.44 -11.53 -8.76
CA PHE A 297 -2.94 -10.18 -8.96
C PHE A 297 -3.96 -10.17 -10.11
N ARG A 298 -5.00 -9.36 -9.95
CA ARG A 298 -6.02 -9.15 -10.98
C ARG A 298 -6.49 -7.70 -10.99
N ALA A 299 -7.14 -7.32 -12.07
CA ALA A 299 -7.95 -6.11 -12.14
C ALA A 299 -9.44 -6.46 -12.01
N VAL A 300 -10.28 -5.42 -11.98
CA VAL A 300 -11.72 -5.61 -12.21
C VAL A 300 -12.02 -5.81 -13.69
N PRO A 301 -13.14 -6.49 -14.05
CA PRO A 301 -13.50 -6.73 -15.44
C PRO A 301 -13.54 -5.47 -16.29
N ASP A 302 -13.14 -5.58 -17.57
CA ASP A 302 -13.17 -4.45 -18.51
C ASP A 302 -14.56 -3.85 -18.65
N SER A 303 -15.61 -4.68 -18.66
CA SER A 303 -17.00 -4.20 -18.68
C SER A 303 -17.36 -3.38 -17.45
N LEU A 304 -16.87 -3.72 -16.25
CA LEU A 304 -17.12 -2.92 -15.05
C LEU A 304 -16.45 -1.55 -15.15
N ALA A 305 -15.22 -1.50 -15.67
CA ALA A 305 -14.50 -0.25 -15.87
C ALA A 305 -15.10 0.62 -16.98
N GLU A 306 -15.49 0.02 -18.10
CA GLU A 306 -16.03 0.71 -19.27
C GLU A 306 -17.49 1.15 -19.06
N GLU A 307 -18.37 0.24 -18.62
CA GLU A 307 -19.81 0.49 -18.49
C GLU A 307 -20.12 1.33 -17.24
N GLN A 308 -19.40 1.10 -16.13
CA GLN A 308 -19.69 1.71 -14.84
C GLN A 308 -18.66 2.72 -14.35
N HIS A 309 -17.56 2.93 -15.07
CA HIS A 309 -16.51 3.87 -14.66
C HIS A 309 -16.02 3.58 -13.22
N LEU A 310 -15.72 2.30 -12.98
CA LEU A 310 -15.25 1.79 -11.70
C LEU A 310 -13.92 1.07 -11.88
N GLU A 311 -12.94 1.42 -11.04
CA GLU A 311 -11.62 0.81 -11.05
C GLU A 311 -11.22 0.40 -9.62
N ALA A 312 -10.35 -0.60 -9.47
CA ALA A 312 -9.78 -0.97 -8.17
C ALA A 312 -8.31 -1.34 -8.30
N SER A 313 -7.50 -0.93 -7.33
CA SER A 313 -6.09 -1.32 -7.29
C SER A 313 -5.95 -2.84 -7.12
N GLU A 314 -5.07 -3.43 -7.92
CA GLU A 314 -4.63 -4.83 -7.80
C GLU A 314 -4.00 -5.09 -6.43
N CYS A 315 -3.33 -4.09 -5.86
CA CYS A 315 -2.74 -4.13 -4.52
C CYS A 315 -3.79 -4.14 -3.40
N CYS A 316 -5.03 -3.72 -3.67
CA CYS A 316 -6.15 -3.88 -2.75
C CYS A 316 -6.84 -5.24 -2.97
N LEU A 317 -7.11 -5.59 -4.23
CA LEU A 317 -7.84 -6.81 -4.60
C LEU A 317 -7.11 -8.09 -4.15
N ILE A 318 -5.78 -8.10 -4.14
CA ILE A 318 -5.00 -9.25 -3.66
C ILE A 318 -5.38 -9.66 -2.23
N HIS A 319 -5.74 -8.71 -1.36
CA HIS A 319 -6.18 -8.99 0.01
C HIS A 319 -7.60 -9.55 0.08
N VAL A 320 -8.47 -9.13 -0.83
CA VAL A 320 -9.85 -9.64 -0.95
C VAL A 320 -9.83 -11.10 -1.38
N ASP A 321 -8.91 -11.45 -2.29
CA ASP A 321 -8.82 -12.78 -2.84
C ASP A 321 -8.01 -13.73 -1.94
N ASN A 322 -7.07 -13.20 -1.15
CA ASN A 322 -6.26 -13.97 -0.20
C ASN A 322 -7.16 -14.66 0.84
N PRO A 323 -7.19 -16.01 0.87
CA PRO A 323 -8.03 -16.77 1.79
C PRO A 323 -7.63 -16.60 3.27
N LEU A 324 -6.42 -16.13 3.55
CA LEU A 324 -5.93 -15.94 4.91
C LEU A 324 -6.35 -14.60 5.51
N SER A 325 -6.81 -13.63 4.72
CA SER A 325 -7.12 -12.27 5.19
C SER A 325 -8.15 -12.23 6.30
N GLU A 326 -9.15 -13.11 6.25
CA GLU A 326 -10.20 -13.18 7.28
C GLU A 326 -9.70 -13.81 8.58
N SER A 327 -8.88 -14.86 8.50
CA SER A 327 -8.42 -15.62 9.66
C SER A 327 -7.18 -15.05 10.33
N LEU A 328 -6.24 -14.48 9.56
CA LEU A 328 -4.95 -13.97 10.05
C LEU A 328 -4.87 -12.44 10.05
N GLY A 329 -5.75 -11.74 9.31
CA GLY A 329 -5.78 -10.29 9.26
C GLY A 329 -4.72 -9.66 8.35
N VAL A 330 -4.99 -8.43 7.93
CA VAL A 330 -4.06 -7.55 7.20
C VAL A 330 -3.65 -6.41 8.12
N TYR A 331 -2.36 -6.12 8.18
CA TYR A 331 -1.81 -5.13 9.10
C TYR A 331 -0.89 -4.14 8.41
N LEU A 332 -1.10 -2.86 8.71
CA LEU A 332 -0.15 -1.79 8.45
C LEU A 332 0.80 -1.70 9.65
N ASN A 333 2.11 -1.72 9.42
CA ASN A 333 3.12 -1.50 10.46
C ASN A 333 3.63 -0.06 10.43
N PRO A 334 3.17 0.83 11.33
CA PRO A 334 3.60 2.24 11.35
C PRO A 334 5.06 2.43 11.77
N ARG A 335 5.74 1.36 12.22
CA ARG A 335 7.16 1.40 12.59
C ARG A 335 8.08 1.17 11.39
N VAL A 336 7.55 0.57 10.32
CA VAL A 336 8.28 0.31 9.06
C VAL A 336 7.88 1.39 8.07
N ARG A 337 8.80 2.31 7.78
CA ARG A 337 8.50 3.49 6.97
C ARG A 337 9.53 3.58 5.85
N VAL A 338 9.06 3.71 4.63
CA VAL A 338 9.90 3.67 3.44
C VAL A 338 9.68 4.92 2.60
N GLY A 339 10.69 5.32 1.82
CA GLY A 339 10.65 6.56 1.05
C GLY A 339 10.91 6.33 -0.42
N TYR A 340 10.20 7.01 -1.32
CA TYR A 340 10.51 7.00 -2.77
C TYR A 340 11.76 7.84 -3.11
N SER A 341 12.35 8.50 -2.12
CA SER A 341 13.63 9.21 -2.24
C SER A 341 14.40 9.13 -0.92
N PRO A 342 15.73 9.28 -0.92
CA PRO A 342 16.52 9.31 0.30
C PRO A 342 16.11 10.45 1.24
N GLU A 343 15.69 11.60 0.71
CA GLU A 343 15.17 12.72 1.51
C GLU A 343 13.85 12.36 2.18
N ALA A 344 12.94 11.70 1.46
CA ALA A 344 11.67 11.26 2.03
C ALA A 344 11.88 10.20 3.13
N TYR A 345 12.81 9.26 2.91
CA TYR A 345 13.20 8.28 3.91
C TYR A 345 13.83 8.97 5.14
N ALA A 346 14.82 9.84 4.95
CA ALA A 346 15.50 10.54 6.05
C ALA A 346 14.55 11.45 6.85
N ALA A 347 13.60 12.13 6.20
CA ALA A 347 12.61 12.97 6.86
C ALA A 347 11.68 12.18 7.79
N THR A 348 11.51 10.87 7.55
CA THR A 348 10.81 9.98 8.47
C THR A 348 11.77 9.30 9.47
N HIS A 349 13.08 9.34 9.28
CA HIS A 349 14.06 8.75 10.20
C HIS A 349 14.97 9.80 10.88
N PRO A 350 14.42 10.80 11.59
CA PRO A 350 15.25 11.76 12.30
C PRO A 350 16.10 11.06 13.38
N GLU A 351 17.38 11.41 13.45
CA GLU A 351 18.34 10.78 14.38
C GLU A 351 18.04 11.06 15.85
N ARG A 352 17.57 12.27 16.17
CA ARG A 352 17.43 12.77 17.55
C ARG A 352 15.99 13.01 17.99
N ASP A 353 15.12 13.37 17.06
CA ASP A 353 13.75 13.77 17.35
C ASP A 353 12.75 12.66 17.00
N SER A 354 11.52 12.79 17.50
CA SER A 354 10.41 11.96 17.03
C SER A 354 10.02 12.38 15.61
N TRP A 355 9.82 11.41 14.72
CA TRP A 355 9.23 11.67 13.40
C TRP A 355 7.79 12.22 13.48
N LEU A 356 7.10 11.96 14.61
CA LEU A 356 5.83 12.59 14.98
C LEU A 356 6.07 13.63 16.07
N SER A 357 6.01 14.91 15.70
CA SER A 357 6.11 16.01 16.66
C SER A 357 4.84 16.13 17.52
N VAL A 358 4.98 16.65 18.74
CA VAL A 358 3.84 16.98 19.62
C VAL A 358 2.81 17.86 18.89
N TRP A 359 3.29 18.85 18.15
CA TRP A 359 2.42 19.73 17.36
C TRP A 359 1.62 18.97 16.30
N ARG A 360 2.26 18.04 15.57
CA ARG A 360 1.58 17.19 14.58
C ARG A 360 0.53 16.31 15.24
N ILE A 361 0.80 15.77 16.43
CA ILE A 361 -0.17 14.95 17.17
C ILE A 361 -1.39 15.79 17.59
N ILE A 362 -1.17 17.01 18.09
CA ILE A 362 -2.25 17.93 18.46
C ILE A 362 -3.09 18.29 17.23
N VAL A 363 -2.46 18.86 16.19
CA VAL A 363 -3.17 19.33 14.99
C VAL A 363 -3.84 18.18 14.26
N GLY A 364 -3.15 17.05 14.08
CA GLY A 364 -3.69 15.87 13.43
C GLY A 364 -4.87 15.26 14.20
N GLY A 365 -4.80 15.20 15.53
CA GLY A 365 -5.91 14.75 16.37
C GLY A 365 -7.16 15.62 16.22
N TRP A 366 -6.98 16.94 16.25
CA TRP A 366 -8.04 17.92 16.03
C TRP A 366 -8.65 17.84 14.65
N GLU A 367 -7.82 17.89 13.62
CA GLU A 367 -8.26 17.87 12.23
C GLU A 367 -8.96 16.54 11.91
N ALA A 368 -8.43 15.40 12.37
CA ALA A 368 -9.10 14.11 12.23
C ALA A 368 -10.44 14.09 12.98
N GLY A 369 -10.51 14.70 14.17
CA GLY A 369 -11.76 14.91 14.89
C GLY A 369 -12.79 15.65 14.04
N ILE A 370 -12.44 16.84 13.57
CA ILE A 370 -13.31 17.70 12.76
C ILE A 370 -13.74 16.99 11.47
N ARG A 371 -12.81 16.36 10.75
CA ARG A 371 -13.12 15.63 9.51
C ARG A 371 -14.10 14.50 9.75
N ARG A 372 -13.96 13.70 10.81
CA ARG A 372 -14.92 12.63 11.11
C ARG A 372 -16.35 13.14 11.34
N TRP A 373 -16.49 14.33 11.93
CA TRP A 373 -17.80 14.94 12.18
C TRP A 373 -18.39 15.63 10.96
N LEU A 374 -17.55 16.25 10.12
CA LEU A 374 -18.00 17.06 8.98
C LEU A 374 -18.03 16.30 7.65
N THR A 375 -17.33 15.18 7.53
CA THR A 375 -17.25 14.41 6.29
C THR A 375 -17.72 12.98 6.48
N SER A 376 -18.34 12.44 5.43
CA SER A 376 -18.77 11.05 5.33
C SER A 376 -18.50 10.54 3.93
N ASP A 377 -18.03 9.30 3.82
CA ASP A 377 -17.83 8.64 2.53
C ASP A 377 -19.09 7.90 2.05
N ALA A 378 -20.20 7.98 2.80
CA ALA A 378 -21.45 7.28 2.51
C ALA A 378 -22.01 7.56 1.10
N VAL A 379 -21.90 8.80 0.61
CA VAL A 379 -22.36 9.14 -0.75
C VAL A 379 -21.47 8.47 -1.80
N LYS A 380 -20.15 8.51 -1.63
CA LYS A 380 -19.20 7.86 -2.55
C LYS A 380 -19.40 6.35 -2.57
N GLU A 381 -19.49 5.74 -1.39
CA GLU A 381 -19.76 4.32 -1.23
C GLU A 381 -21.10 3.92 -1.85
N TRP A 382 -22.15 4.75 -1.68
CA TRP A 382 -23.45 4.50 -2.27
C TRP A 382 -23.38 4.52 -3.81
N VAL A 383 -22.67 5.48 -4.41
CA VAL A 383 -22.47 5.53 -5.87
C VAL A 383 -21.79 4.25 -6.36
N VAL A 384 -20.69 3.85 -5.73
CA VAL A 384 -19.95 2.63 -6.09
C VAL A 384 -20.84 1.39 -5.93
N LYS A 385 -21.51 1.23 -4.79
CA LYS A 385 -22.40 0.09 -4.52
C LYS A 385 -23.59 0.04 -5.49
N ARG A 386 -24.14 1.19 -5.89
CA ARG A 386 -25.24 1.24 -6.87
C ARG A 386 -24.77 0.75 -8.24
N ARG A 387 -23.67 1.28 -8.74
CA ARG A 387 -23.11 0.93 -10.05
C ARG A 387 -22.70 -0.54 -10.17
N ILE A 388 -22.13 -1.10 -9.10
CA ILE A 388 -21.84 -2.53 -9.04
C ILE A 388 -23.12 -3.36 -9.18
N ARG A 389 -24.18 -3.01 -8.44
CA ARG A 389 -25.46 -3.75 -8.52
C ARG A 389 -26.10 -3.65 -9.90
N GLU A 390 -26.01 -2.49 -10.54
CA GLU A 390 -26.48 -2.29 -11.91
C GLU A 390 -25.72 -3.23 -12.87
N TRP A 391 -24.39 -3.25 -12.79
CA TRP A 391 -23.56 -4.14 -13.62
C TRP A 391 -23.73 -5.65 -13.33
N GLU A 392 -23.89 -6.04 -12.06
CA GLU A 392 -24.16 -7.43 -11.67
C GLU A 392 -25.54 -7.90 -12.16
N ALA A 393 -26.52 -6.99 -12.28
CA ALA A 393 -27.85 -7.32 -12.78
C ALA A 393 -27.91 -7.46 -14.31
N GLU A 394 -26.99 -6.83 -15.04
CA GLU A 394 -26.97 -6.80 -16.52
C GLU A 394 -26.38 -8.06 -17.16
N GLY A 395 -25.64 -8.89 -16.42
CA GLY A 395 -24.99 -10.08 -16.98
C GLY A 395 -24.99 -11.28 -16.05
N GLU A 396 -25.30 -12.44 -16.62
CA GLU A 396 -25.31 -13.70 -15.88
C GLU A 396 -23.90 -14.05 -15.37
N GLY A 397 -23.79 -14.32 -14.06
CA GLY A 397 -22.52 -14.66 -13.42
C GLY A 397 -21.58 -13.48 -13.14
N ARG A 398 -21.95 -12.24 -13.48
CA ARG A 398 -21.18 -11.04 -13.12
C ARG A 398 -21.20 -10.84 -11.60
N ARG A 399 -20.03 -10.81 -10.97
CA ARG A 399 -19.88 -10.55 -9.54
C ARG A 399 -18.51 -9.97 -9.20
N GLU A 400 -18.46 -8.92 -8.39
CA GLU A 400 -17.21 -8.37 -7.85
C GLU A 400 -17.23 -8.36 -6.32
N ARG A 401 -16.21 -8.98 -5.70
CA ARG A 401 -16.13 -9.11 -4.24
C ARG A 401 -15.38 -7.96 -3.59
N GLY A 402 -14.47 -7.32 -4.31
CA GLY A 402 -13.61 -6.24 -3.86
C GLY A 402 -14.28 -4.87 -3.83
N VAL A 403 -15.52 -4.79 -3.32
CA VAL A 403 -16.29 -3.55 -3.26
C VAL A 403 -15.55 -2.44 -2.50
N ASP A 404 -14.83 -2.80 -1.44
CA ASP A 404 -14.06 -1.87 -0.61
C ASP A 404 -12.86 -1.25 -1.38
N CYS A 405 -12.39 -1.93 -2.43
CA CYS A 405 -11.27 -1.49 -3.27
C CYS A 405 -11.69 -0.55 -4.40
N LEU A 406 -12.98 -0.53 -4.73
CA LEU A 406 -13.50 0.17 -5.90
C LEU A 406 -13.55 1.68 -5.67
N ILE A 407 -13.15 2.42 -6.70
CA ILE A 407 -13.25 3.87 -6.79
C ILE A 407 -14.01 4.27 -8.05
N ASN A 408 -14.69 5.41 -7.97
CA ASN A 408 -15.42 6.02 -9.08
C ASN A 408 -14.46 6.87 -9.92
N GLU A 409 -13.62 6.22 -10.69
CA GLU A 409 -12.55 6.82 -11.48
C GLU A 409 -12.04 5.82 -12.54
N GLY A 410 -11.58 6.30 -13.69
CA GLY A 410 -10.82 5.52 -14.66
C GLY A 410 -9.33 5.87 -14.66
N GLN A 411 -8.46 4.87 -14.86
CA GLN A 411 -7.01 5.06 -14.97
C GLN A 411 -6.47 4.36 -16.21
N VAL A 412 -5.80 5.11 -17.09
CA VAL A 412 -5.20 4.57 -18.32
C VAL A 412 -3.70 4.86 -18.38
N LEU A 413 -2.98 4.07 -19.16
CA LEU A 413 -1.58 4.33 -19.45
C LEU A 413 -1.43 5.46 -20.48
N VAL A 414 -0.37 6.23 -20.31
CA VAL A 414 0.13 7.23 -21.27
C VAL A 414 1.63 7.06 -21.42
N TYR A 415 2.23 7.63 -22.47
CA TYR A 415 3.65 7.39 -22.80
C TYR A 415 4.64 7.66 -21.65
N ASN A 416 4.33 8.58 -20.73
CA ASN A 416 5.18 8.95 -19.60
C ASN A 416 4.64 8.47 -18.25
N GLY A 417 3.73 7.49 -18.24
CA GLY A 417 3.16 6.92 -17.02
C GLY A 417 1.68 6.58 -17.18
N TRP A 418 0.83 7.28 -16.43
CA TRP A 418 -0.61 7.03 -16.42
C TRP A 418 -1.41 8.32 -16.17
N ALA A 419 -2.69 8.30 -16.50
CA ALA A 419 -3.60 9.43 -16.35
C ALA A 419 -5.00 9.01 -15.91
N HIS A 420 -5.67 9.92 -15.21
CA HIS A 420 -7.09 9.82 -14.90
C HIS A 420 -7.94 10.13 -16.15
N VAL A 421 -9.07 9.44 -16.30
CA VAL A 421 -10.01 9.62 -17.42
C VAL A 421 -11.44 9.74 -16.97
#